data_AF-A0A0D2B3V6-F1
#
_entry.id   AF-A0A0D2B3V6-F1
#
_cell.length_a   1.000
_cell.length_b   1.000
_cell.length_c   1.000
_cell.angle_alpha   90.00
_cell.angle_beta   90.00
_cell.angle_gamma   90.00
#
_symmetry.space_group_name_H-M   'P 1'
#
loop_
_entity.id
_entity.type
_entity.pdbx_description
1 polymer ?
#
loop_
_entity_poly.entity_id
_entity_poly.type
_entity_poly.pdbx_seq_one_letter_code
_entity_poly.pdbx_strand_id
1 'polypeptide(L)'
;MNPLIALRHITRLATFLVALVSIAAGVRSILKPVDFATSFGFPPSRSSGWSHTSIETLEPSEEKGNVYLDQQPSHEPAYCETTTTATSHDTDPFIPVVGVRNIALGLSILVFAGLNEAHATGILLLCNLVSMAGDTILCRRKGKRGSEMSHLVATLLFAWLGGYNILQ
;
A
#
# COMPACT_ATOMS: atom_id res chain seq x y z
N MET A 1 -1.67 -37.35 25.15
CA MET A 1 -2.48 -36.23 24.61
C MET A 1 -2.79 -36.55 23.15
N ASN A 2 -4.04 -36.45 22.70
CA ASN A 2 -4.39 -36.81 21.32
C ASN A 2 -3.82 -35.75 20.35
N PRO A 3 -2.97 -36.12 19.36
CA PRO A 3 -2.34 -35.16 18.46
C PRO A 3 -3.33 -34.28 17.70
N LEU A 4 -4.56 -34.77 17.46
CA LEU A 4 -5.62 -34.01 16.81
C LEU A 4 -6.10 -32.81 17.64
N ILE A 5 -6.13 -32.95 18.97
CA ILE A 5 -6.54 -31.86 19.87
C ILE A 5 -5.49 -30.75 19.85
N ALA A 6 -4.21 -31.12 19.92
CA ALA A 6 -3.10 -30.16 19.85
C ALA A 6 -3.13 -29.39 18.52
N LEU A 7 -3.33 -30.09 17.40
CA LEU A 7 -3.40 -29.46 16.08
C LEU A 7 -4.55 -28.44 15.98
N ARG A 8 -5.73 -28.75 16.53
CA ARG A 8 -6.87 -27.82 16.58
C ARG A 8 -6.58 -26.55 17.40
N HIS A 9 -5.83 -26.66 18.49
CA HIS A 9 -5.42 -25.48 19.26
C HIS A 9 -4.40 -24.63 18.49
N ILE A 10 -3.45 -25.27 17.80
CA ILE A 10 -2.45 -24.59 16.98
C ILE A 10 -3.12 -23.82 15.83
N THR A 11 -4.07 -24.43 15.12
CA THR A 11 -4.74 -23.77 13.98
C THR A 11 -5.62 -22.60 14.43
N ARG A 12 -6.29 -22.73 15.59
CA ARG A 12 -7.00 -21.61 16.21
C ARG A 12 -6.06 -20.47 16.55
N LEU A 13 -4.96 -20.76 17.25
CA LEU A 13 -3.97 -19.74 17.60
C LEU A 13 -3.42 -19.04 16.35
N ALA A 14 -3.07 -19.80 15.31
CA ALA A 14 -2.59 -19.25 14.05
C ALA A 14 -3.64 -18.34 13.40
N THR A 15 -4.90 -18.75 13.39
CA THR A 15 -6.01 -17.97 12.83
C THR A 15 -6.23 -16.66 13.59
N PHE A 16 -6.15 -16.68 14.93
CA PHE A 16 -6.17 -15.47 15.77
C PHE A 16 -5.00 -14.53 15.44
N LEU A 17 -3.78 -15.06 15.29
CA LEU A 17 -2.61 -14.26 14.95
C LEU A 17 -2.75 -13.60 13.58
N VAL A 18 -3.25 -14.33 12.57
CA VAL A 18 -3.54 -13.79 11.23
C VAL A 18 -4.56 -12.65 11.32
N ALA A 19 -5.60 -12.81 12.12
CA ALA A 19 -6.63 -11.79 12.30
C ALA A 19 -6.04 -10.50 12.90
N LEU A 20 -5.20 -10.62 13.94
CA LEU A 20 -4.53 -9.48 14.56
C LEU A 20 -3.57 -8.77 13.60
N VAL A 21 -2.75 -9.53 12.86
CA VAL A 21 -1.84 -8.98 11.86
C VAL A 21 -2.61 -8.25 10.76
N SER A 22 -3.74 -8.80 10.31
CA SER A 22 -4.59 -8.20 9.28
C SER A 22 -5.17 -6.86 9.75
N ILE A 23 -5.71 -6.80 10.98
CA ILE A 23 -6.21 -5.54 11.57
C ILE A 23 -5.07 -4.53 11.70
N ALA A 24 -3.92 -4.92 12.25
CA ALA A 24 -2.78 -4.03 12.44
C ALA A 24 -2.27 -3.46 11.10
N ALA A 25 -2.17 -4.30 10.07
CA ALA A 25 -1.80 -3.87 8.72
C ALA A 25 -2.84 -2.91 8.13
N GLY A 26 -4.13 -3.20 8.30
CA GLY A 26 -5.22 -2.35 7.84
C GLY A 26 -5.24 -0.99 8.53
N VAL A 27 -5.14 -0.95 9.86
CA VAL A 27 -5.04 0.30 10.64
C VAL A 27 -3.82 1.11 10.20
N ARG A 28 -2.65 0.46 10.04
CA ARG A 28 -1.43 1.13 9.58
C ARG A 28 -1.60 1.76 8.20
N SER A 29 -2.28 1.07 7.28
CA SER A 29 -2.50 1.59 5.92
C SER A 29 -3.44 2.80 5.87
N ILE A 30 -4.37 2.93 6.82
CA ILE A 30 -5.26 4.09 6.95
C ILE A 30 -4.52 5.26 7.59
N LEU A 31 -3.77 5.01 8.67
CA LEU A 31 -3.07 6.07 9.40
C LEU A 31 -1.84 6.60 8.65
N LYS A 32 -1.15 5.74 7.88
CA LYS A 32 0.09 6.08 7.19
C LYS A 32 0.13 5.44 5.78
N PRO A 33 -0.74 5.87 4.85
CA PRO A 33 -0.89 5.23 3.54
C PRO A 33 0.39 5.25 2.70
N VAL A 34 1.16 6.34 2.76
CA VAL A 34 2.42 6.48 2.01
C VAL A 34 3.51 5.53 2.53
N ASP A 35 3.71 5.49 3.85
CA ASP A 35 4.66 4.56 4.49
C ASP A 35 4.26 3.10 4.28
N PHE A 36 2.95 2.84 4.26
CA PHE A 36 2.43 1.52 3.93
C PHE A 36 2.76 1.17 2.49
N ALA A 37 2.37 2.00 1.51
CA ALA A 37 2.61 1.77 0.08
C ALA A 37 4.09 1.59 -0.27
N THR A 38 4.97 2.35 0.35
CA THR A 38 6.43 2.21 0.15
C THR A 38 6.96 0.86 0.63
N SER A 39 6.33 0.24 1.63
CA SER A 39 6.63 -1.13 2.08
C SER A 39 6.27 -2.19 1.02
N PHE A 40 5.33 -1.87 0.13
CA PHE A 40 4.94 -2.68 -1.04
C PHE A 40 5.74 -2.31 -2.31
N GLY A 41 6.73 -1.43 -2.17
CA GLY A 41 7.54 -0.98 -3.29
C GLY A 41 6.79 -0.10 -4.29
N PHE A 42 5.61 0.41 -3.97
CA PHE A 42 5.02 1.46 -4.78
C PHE A 42 5.86 2.72 -4.63
N PRO A 43 6.19 3.42 -5.74
CA PRO A 43 6.84 4.72 -5.63
C PRO A 43 5.89 5.64 -4.84
N PRO A 44 6.40 6.47 -3.91
CA PRO A 44 5.58 7.53 -3.35
C PRO A 44 5.06 8.35 -4.53
N SER A 45 3.74 8.60 -4.58
CA SER A 45 3.16 9.48 -5.60
C SER A 45 3.98 10.75 -5.60
N ARG A 46 4.90 10.91 -6.55
CA ARG A 46 5.53 12.20 -6.75
C ARG A 46 4.36 13.05 -7.15
N SER A 47 4.05 14.08 -6.37
CA SER A 47 3.26 15.18 -6.89
C SER A 47 3.98 15.57 -8.17
N SER A 48 3.49 15.11 -9.31
CA SER A 48 3.88 15.68 -10.57
C SER A 48 3.40 17.10 -10.39
N GLY A 49 4.33 17.98 -10.03
CA GLY A 49 4.30 19.34 -10.49
C GLY A 49 4.21 19.18 -12.00
N TRP A 50 2.98 19.04 -12.48
CA TRP A 50 2.60 19.55 -13.76
C TRP A 50 2.83 21.03 -13.57
N SER A 51 4.10 21.43 -13.68
CA SER A 51 4.43 22.75 -14.14
C SER A 51 3.60 22.83 -15.41
N HIS A 52 2.47 23.53 -15.32
CA HIS A 52 1.95 24.22 -16.46
C HIS A 52 3.17 25.02 -16.91
N THR A 53 3.93 24.45 -17.84
CA THR A 53 4.72 25.23 -18.75
C THR A 53 3.64 26.00 -19.47
N SER A 54 3.23 27.12 -18.88
CA SER A 54 2.71 28.23 -19.62
C SER A 54 3.69 28.33 -20.77
N ILE A 55 3.24 27.93 -21.95
CA ILE A 55 3.95 28.24 -23.17
C ILE A 55 3.91 29.76 -23.17
N GLU A 56 4.90 30.38 -22.52
CA GLU A 56 5.31 31.72 -22.86
C GLU A 56 5.59 31.62 -24.35
N THR A 57 4.63 32.15 -25.09
CA THR A 57 4.74 32.35 -26.53
C THR A 57 5.89 33.34 -26.65
N LEU A 58 7.11 32.82 -26.79
CA LEU A 58 8.29 33.62 -27.07
C LEU A 58 8.01 34.34 -28.37
N GLU A 59 7.69 35.63 -28.29
CA GLU A 59 7.76 36.51 -29.43
C GLU A 59 9.22 36.50 -29.93
N PRO A 60 9.46 36.29 -31.24
CA PRO A 60 10.80 36.33 -31.79
C PRO A 60 11.29 37.79 -31.80
N SER A 61 12.09 38.16 -30.82
CA SER A 61 12.84 39.42 -30.85
C SER A 61 14.05 39.26 -31.76
N GLU A 62 14.09 40.02 -32.86
CA GLU A 62 15.27 40.19 -33.72
C GLU A 62 16.45 40.73 -32.89
N GLU A 63 17.47 39.89 -32.70
CA GLU A 63 18.71 40.27 -32.05
C GLU A 63 19.67 40.91 -33.07
N LYS A 64 19.73 42.24 -33.09
CA LYS A 64 20.88 42.99 -33.63
C LYS A 64 21.93 43.08 -32.54
N GLY A 65 23.10 42.50 -32.82
CA GLY A 65 24.21 42.44 -31.89
C GLY A 65 24.69 43.81 -31.42
N ASN A 66 25.25 43.79 -30.20
CA ASN A 66 26.43 44.55 -29.87
C ASN A 66 27.14 43.91 -28.67
N VAL A 67 28.44 43.71 -28.89
CA VAL A 67 29.49 43.51 -27.88
C VAL A 67 29.40 44.61 -26.82
N TYR A 68 29.51 44.28 -25.52
CA TYR A 68 30.37 44.99 -24.55
C TYR A 68 30.40 44.29 -23.16
N LEU A 69 31.63 44.07 -22.69
CA LEU A 69 32.19 44.05 -21.33
C LEU A 69 31.30 43.79 -20.11
N ASP A 70 31.60 42.68 -19.44
CA ASP A 70 32.19 42.60 -18.10
C ASP A 70 31.70 43.66 -17.07
N GLN A 71 30.62 43.33 -16.36
CA GLN A 71 30.35 43.94 -15.06
C GLN A 71 29.48 43.01 -14.21
N GLN A 72 30.10 42.38 -13.23
CA GLN A 72 29.47 41.49 -12.24
C GLN A 72 28.87 42.33 -11.11
N PRO A 73 27.54 42.38 -10.93
CA PRO A 73 26.93 42.93 -9.73
C PRO A 73 26.70 41.81 -8.72
N SER A 74 27.23 41.98 -7.52
CA SER A 74 26.89 41.18 -6.34
C SER A 74 25.41 41.35 -5.99
N HIS A 75 24.57 40.44 -6.48
CA HIS A 75 23.14 40.41 -6.17
C HIS A 75 22.92 39.53 -4.93
N GLU A 76 22.42 40.13 -3.85
CA GLU A 76 21.87 39.38 -2.70
C GLU A 76 20.75 38.45 -3.18
N PRO A 77 20.72 37.17 -2.76
CA PRO A 77 19.64 36.28 -3.10
C PRO A 77 18.38 36.73 -2.36
N ALA A 78 17.44 37.33 -3.09
CA ALA A 78 16.08 37.53 -2.63
C ALA A 78 15.53 36.16 -2.19
N TYR A 79 15.25 36.03 -0.90
CA TYR A 79 14.62 34.86 -0.30
C TYR A 79 13.19 34.81 -0.84
N CYS A 80 12.99 34.12 -1.96
CA CYS A 80 11.66 33.82 -2.47
C CYS A 80 11.04 32.83 -1.49
N GLU A 81 10.20 33.35 -0.60
CA GLU A 81 9.41 32.56 0.34
C GLU A 81 8.42 31.75 -0.49
N THR A 82 8.86 30.55 -0.90
CA THR A 82 8.04 29.56 -1.59
C THR A 82 6.88 29.23 -0.66
N THR A 83 5.76 29.95 -0.83
CA THR A 83 4.50 29.64 -0.20
C THR A 83 4.08 28.28 -0.76
N THR A 84 4.40 27.23 -0.02
CA THR A 84 4.03 25.85 -0.32
C THR A 84 2.51 25.75 -0.19
N THR A 85 1.79 26.18 -1.22
CA THR A 85 0.39 25.82 -1.39
C THR A 85 0.34 24.30 -1.36
N ALA A 86 -0.25 23.74 -0.30
CA ALA A 86 -0.41 22.32 -0.10
C ALA A 86 -1.18 21.74 -1.30
N THR A 87 -0.44 21.28 -2.31
CA THR A 87 -0.99 20.52 -3.42
C THR A 87 -1.52 19.25 -2.79
N SER A 88 -2.84 19.06 -2.91
CA SER A 88 -3.52 17.86 -2.43
C SER A 88 -2.78 16.66 -3.01
N HIS A 89 -2.08 15.95 -2.13
CA HIS A 89 -1.26 14.82 -2.50
C HIS A 89 -2.23 13.73 -2.99
N ASP A 90 -2.36 13.56 -4.31
CA ASP A 90 -3.18 12.53 -4.93
C ASP A 90 -2.67 11.16 -4.47
N THR A 91 -3.27 10.71 -3.37
CA THR A 91 -2.95 9.44 -2.73
C THR A 91 -3.78 8.41 -3.45
N ASP A 92 -3.14 7.40 -4.05
CA ASP A 92 -3.84 6.35 -4.79
C ASP A 92 -4.96 5.76 -3.90
N PRO A 93 -6.24 5.89 -4.28
CA PRO A 93 -7.37 5.47 -3.46
C PRO A 93 -7.36 3.96 -3.20
N PHE A 94 -6.54 3.19 -3.93
CA PHE A 94 -6.37 1.76 -3.72
C PHE A 94 -5.82 1.41 -2.33
N ILE A 95 -4.88 2.20 -1.78
CA ILE A 95 -4.22 1.91 -0.50
C ILE A 95 -5.22 1.87 0.67
N PRO A 96 -6.05 2.91 0.91
CA PRO A 96 -7.03 2.87 2.00
C PRO A 96 -8.09 1.79 1.80
N VAL A 97 -8.47 1.46 0.56
CA VAL A 97 -9.43 0.38 0.26
C VAL A 97 -8.87 -0.98 0.68
N VAL A 98 -7.60 -1.27 0.35
CA VAL A 98 -6.90 -2.48 0.84
C VAL A 98 -6.86 -2.51 2.37
N GLY A 99 -6.66 -1.35 2.99
CA GLY A 99 -6.69 -1.18 4.44
C GLY A 99 -8.00 -1.58 5.10
N VAL A 100 -9.09 -0.98 4.64
CA VAL A 100 -10.44 -1.27 5.15
C VAL A 100 -10.78 -2.75 4.95
N ARG A 101 -10.43 -3.32 3.79
CA ARG A 101 -10.62 -4.76 3.51
C ARG A 101 -9.89 -5.64 4.53
N ASN A 102 -8.63 -5.32 4.85
CA ASN A 102 -7.85 -6.09 5.83
C ASN A 102 -8.44 -5.96 7.25
N ILE A 103 -8.91 -4.78 7.66
CA ILE A 103 -9.60 -4.61 8.95
C ILE A 103 -10.86 -5.46 8.99
N ALA A 104 -11.72 -5.36 7.97
CA ALA A 104 -12.97 -6.10 7.90
C ALA A 104 -12.75 -7.60 7.93
N LEU A 105 -11.74 -8.09 7.18
CA LEU A 105 -11.34 -9.50 7.20
C LEU A 105 -10.89 -9.93 8.59
N GLY A 106 -9.95 -9.21 9.21
CA GLY A 106 -9.43 -9.58 10.52
C GLY A 106 -10.51 -9.57 11.60
N LEU A 107 -11.42 -8.59 11.59
CA LEU A 107 -12.58 -8.57 12.49
C LEU A 107 -13.51 -9.76 12.24
N SER A 108 -13.79 -10.09 10.98
CA SER A 108 -14.64 -11.25 10.64
C SER A 108 -14.01 -12.55 11.12
N ILE A 109 -12.70 -12.75 10.91
CA ILE A 109 -11.97 -13.91 11.40
C ILE A 109 -12.02 -13.99 12.93
N LEU A 110 -11.82 -12.86 13.64
CA LEU A 110 -11.92 -12.84 15.11
C LEU A 110 -13.30 -13.27 15.60
N VAL A 111 -14.36 -12.79 14.96
CA VAL A 111 -15.74 -13.13 15.34
C VAL A 111 -15.99 -14.63 15.13
N PHE A 112 -15.72 -15.17 13.94
CA PHE A 112 -15.96 -16.60 13.67
C PHE A 112 -15.04 -17.53 14.46
N ALA A 113 -13.80 -17.13 14.71
CA ALA A 113 -12.89 -17.85 15.59
C ALA A 113 -13.41 -17.88 17.04
N GLY A 114 -13.97 -16.76 17.54
CA GLY A 114 -14.61 -16.66 18.85
C GLY A 114 -15.87 -17.53 18.98
N LEU A 115 -16.67 -17.60 17.91
CA LEU A 115 -17.85 -18.48 17.81
C LEU A 115 -17.49 -19.95 17.59
N ASN A 116 -16.22 -20.30 17.43
CA ASN A 116 -15.72 -21.64 17.09
C ASN A 116 -16.26 -22.21 15.77
N GLU A 117 -16.67 -21.34 14.83
CA GLU A 117 -17.16 -21.71 13.50
C GLU A 117 -15.98 -21.84 12.52
N ALA A 118 -15.27 -22.96 12.61
CA ALA A 118 -14.07 -23.22 11.79
C ALA A 118 -14.40 -23.20 10.30
N HIS A 119 -15.50 -23.84 9.89
CA HIS A 119 -15.91 -23.90 8.49
C HIS A 119 -16.15 -22.51 7.88
N ALA A 120 -16.88 -21.62 8.58
CA ALA A 120 -17.12 -20.25 8.13
C ALA A 120 -15.81 -19.44 8.04
N THR A 121 -14.93 -19.63 9.02
CA THR A 121 -13.59 -19.01 9.01
C THR A 121 -12.77 -19.48 7.80
N GLY A 122 -12.83 -20.78 7.49
CA GLY A 122 -12.16 -21.37 6.34
C GLY A 122 -12.64 -20.79 5.01
N ILE A 123 -13.95 -20.64 4.83
CA ILE A 123 -14.55 -19.99 3.65
C ILE A 123 -14.03 -18.55 3.51
N LEU A 124 -14.04 -17.77 4.58
CA LEU A 124 -13.55 -16.38 4.53
C LEU A 124 -12.07 -16.29 4.12
N LEU A 125 -11.22 -17.17 4.66
CA LEU A 125 -9.80 -17.22 4.31
C LEU A 125 -9.61 -17.57 2.82
N LEU A 126 -10.40 -18.50 2.27
CA LEU A 126 -10.36 -18.84 0.85
C LEU A 126 -10.95 -17.74 -0.05
N CYS A 127 -11.97 -17.01 0.38
CA CYS A 127 -12.42 -15.83 -0.36
C CYS A 127 -11.33 -14.76 -0.42
N ASN A 128 -10.64 -14.53 0.71
CA ASN A 128 -9.54 -13.57 0.77
C ASN A 128 -8.31 -14.01 -0.03
N LEU A 129 -8.10 -15.32 -0.20
CA LEU A 129 -7.05 -15.87 -1.07
C LEU A 129 -7.09 -15.25 -2.47
N VAL A 130 -8.29 -15.14 -3.06
CA VAL A 130 -8.48 -14.59 -4.41
C VAL A 130 -8.10 -13.10 -4.44
N SER A 131 -8.47 -12.35 -3.40
CA SER A 131 -8.10 -10.93 -3.27
C SER A 131 -6.59 -10.75 -3.14
N MET A 132 -5.93 -11.55 -2.28
CA MET A 132 -4.47 -11.52 -2.10
C MET A 132 -3.71 -11.97 -3.35
N ALA A 133 -4.23 -12.93 -4.10
CA ALA A 133 -3.67 -13.31 -5.40
C ALA A 133 -3.73 -12.13 -6.39
N GLY A 134 -4.84 -11.39 -6.41
CA GLY A 134 -4.98 -10.15 -7.16
C GLY A 134 -3.95 -9.10 -6.75
N ASP A 135 -3.78 -8.86 -5.45
CA ASP A 135 -2.77 -7.93 -4.93
C ASP A 135 -1.34 -8.37 -5.30
N THR A 136 -1.05 -9.68 -5.27
CA THR A 136 0.24 -10.24 -5.68
C THR A 136 0.52 -9.92 -7.15
N ILE A 137 -0.49 -10.09 -8.03
CA ILE A 137 -0.38 -9.75 -9.45
C ILE A 137 -0.16 -8.24 -9.64
N LEU A 138 -0.88 -7.40 -8.88
CA LEU A 138 -0.72 -5.95 -8.92
C LEU A 138 0.67 -5.51 -8.45
N CYS A 139 1.17 -6.04 -7.32
CA CYS A 139 2.50 -5.76 -6.81
C CYS A 139 3.58 -6.23 -7.80
N ARG A 140 3.39 -7.38 -8.46
CA ARG A 140 4.33 -7.85 -9.50
C ARG A 140 4.36 -6.92 -10.72
N ARG A 141 3.23 -6.29 -11.08
CA ARG A 141 3.13 -5.40 -12.24
C ARG A 141 3.59 -3.97 -11.95
N LYS A 142 3.30 -3.44 -10.77
CA LYS A 142 3.48 -2.03 -10.41
C LYS A 142 4.49 -1.77 -9.29
N GLY A 143 4.82 -2.78 -8.49
CA GLY A 143 5.71 -2.66 -7.33
C GLY A 143 7.17 -2.97 -7.66
N LYS A 144 8.03 -2.82 -6.64
CA LYS A 144 9.45 -3.23 -6.72
C LYS A 144 9.56 -4.75 -6.71
N ARG A 145 10.50 -5.25 -7.51
CA ARG A 145 10.87 -6.67 -7.58
C ARG A 145 11.22 -7.21 -6.19
N GLY A 146 10.59 -8.32 -5.80
CA GLY A 146 10.72 -8.95 -4.49
C GLY A 146 9.58 -8.63 -3.51
N SER A 147 8.82 -7.55 -3.70
CA SER A 147 7.67 -7.23 -2.83
C SER A 147 6.51 -8.22 -2.98
N GLU A 148 6.41 -8.86 -4.14
CA GLU A 148 5.42 -9.90 -4.42
C GLU A 148 5.57 -11.13 -3.50
N MET A 149 6.77 -11.40 -2.95
CA MET A 149 7.02 -12.59 -2.14
C MET A 149 6.26 -12.57 -0.81
N SER A 150 6.11 -11.41 -0.18
CA SER A 150 5.33 -11.31 1.07
C SER A 150 3.85 -11.63 0.85
N HIS A 151 3.29 -11.24 -0.30
CA HIS A 151 1.90 -11.52 -0.68
C HIS A 151 1.72 -12.97 -1.06
N LEU A 152 2.69 -13.54 -1.78
CA LEU A 152 2.68 -14.94 -2.14
C LEU A 152 2.68 -15.83 -0.89
N VAL A 153 3.55 -15.54 0.08
CA VAL A 153 3.59 -16.27 1.35
C VAL A 153 2.27 -16.14 2.11
N ALA A 154 1.71 -14.92 2.21
CA ALA A 154 0.41 -14.71 2.83
C ALA A 154 -0.68 -15.52 2.10
N THR A 155 -0.74 -15.45 0.77
CA THR A 155 -1.67 -16.19 -0.09
C THR A 155 -1.61 -17.70 0.19
N LEU A 156 -0.41 -18.29 0.21
CA LEU A 156 -0.25 -19.71 0.52
C LEU A 156 -0.71 -20.06 1.93
N LEU A 157 -0.44 -19.18 2.90
CA LEU A 157 -0.88 -19.36 4.29
C LEU A 157 -2.41 -19.29 4.42
N PHE A 158 -3.06 -18.36 3.71
CA PHE A 158 -4.53 -18.29 3.62
C PHE A 158 -5.13 -19.53 2.96
N ALA A 159 -4.52 -20.05 1.89
CA ALA A 159 -4.96 -21.28 1.22
C ALA A 159 -4.88 -22.48 2.18
N TRP A 160 -3.74 -22.64 2.86
CA TRP A 160 -3.51 -23.76 3.76
C TRP A 160 -4.42 -23.69 4.98
N LEU A 161 -4.48 -22.56 5.70
CA LEU A 161 -5.37 -22.40 6.85
C LEU A 161 -6.84 -22.48 6.46
N GLY A 162 -7.22 -21.87 5.33
CA GLY A 162 -8.59 -21.88 4.83
C GLY A 162 -9.06 -23.28 4.49
N GLY A 163 -8.28 -24.01 3.68
CA GLY A 163 -8.59 -25.39 3.32
C GLY A 163 -8.64 -26.32 4.53
N TYR A 164 -7.71 -26.17 5.47
CA TYR A 164 -7.71 -26.98 6.69
C TYR A 164 -8.96 -26.73 7.56
N ASN A 165 -9.37 -25.47 7.74
CA ASN A 165 -10.54 -25.11 8.53
C ASN A 165 -11.88 -25.56 7.91
N ILE A 166 -11.94 -25.74 6.58
CA ILE A 166 -13.13 -26.30 5.90
C ILE A 166 -13.25 -27.81 6.13
N LEU A 167 -12.12 -28.52 6.29
CA LEU A 167 -12.10 -29.97 6.46
C LEU A 167 -12.32 -30.43 7.91
N GLN A 168 -12.32 -29.51 8.88
CA GLN A 168 -12.61 -29.79 10.29
C GLN A 168 -14.11 -29.78 10.57
#